data_AF-A0A934B710-F1
#
_entry.id   AF-A0A934B710-F1
#
_cell.length_a   1.000
_cell.length_b   1.000
_cell.length_c   1.000
_cell.angle_alpha   90.00
_cell.angle_beta   90.00
_cell.angle_gamma   90.00
#
_symmetry.space_group_name_H-M   'P 1'
#
loop_
_entity.id
_entity.type
_entity.pdbx_description
1 polymer ?
#
loop_
_entity_poly.entity_id
_entity_poly.type
_entity_poly.pdbx_seq_one_letter_code
_entity_poly.pdbx_strand_id
1 'polypeptide(L)'
;MPAESGISIITNIPQRMDRLPWARWHWRVVGALGITWLLDGLEVSIVASLGPTLTHPDALHLTQSEVGLTASAYLAGSVLGALVFSYLTDRQGRKKWFMITLALYLAATVLTAFSWDLMSFMFFRFLTGAGIGGEYAAINSAIDELIPARNRGHTDLAINGTWWLGSAAGALLTLLLLNPAMF
;
A
#
# COMPACT_ATOMS: atom_id res chain seq x y z
N MET A 1 1.58 54.46 -7.27
CA MET A 1 0.72 53.39 -6.69
C MET A 1 1.63 52.35 -6.07
N PRO A 2 1.78 52.27 -4.73
CA PRO A 2 2.57 51.24 -4.09
C PRO A 2 1.78 49.94 -4.01
N ALA A 3 2.44 48.82 -4.31
CA ALA A 3 1.89 47.47 -4.29
C ALA A 3 1.47 47.05 -2.87
N GLU A 4 0.26 46.50 -2.75
CA GLU A 4 -0.27 45.95 -1.50
C GLU A 4 0.62 44.80 -1.01
N SER A 5 1.20 44.98 0.17
CA SER A 5 1.94 43.97 0.91
C SER A 5 1.00 42.83 1.31
N GLY A 6 1.06 41.71 0.58
CA GLY A 6 0.35 40.48 0.93
C GLY A 6 0.68 40.04 2.36
N ILE A 7 -0.32 40.02 3.23
CA ILE A 7 -0.19 39.60 4.63
C ILE A 7 0.14 38.10 4.63
N SER A 8 1.39 37.74 4.90
CA SER A 8 1.78 36.36 5.17
C SER A 8 1.29 35.97 6.57
N ILE A 9 0.21 35.18 6.65
CA ILE A 9 -0.33 34.69 7.92
C ILE A 9 0.59 33.56 8.42
N ILE A 10 1.61 33.92 9.21
CA ILE A 10 2.48 32.96 9.89
C ILE A 10 1.67 32.25 10.99
N THR A 11 1.23 31.03 10.70
CA THR A 11 0.35 30.26 11.59
C THR A 11 1.16 29.30 12.46
N ASN A 12 1.04 29.41 13.79
CA ASN A 12 1.75 28.62 14.79
C ASN A 12 1.12 27.20 15.01
N ILE A 13 0.26 26.73 14.10
CA ILE A 13 -0.46 25.44 14.23
C ILE A 13 0.48 24.22 14.23
N PRO A 14 1.48 24.11 13.32
CA PRO A 14 2.40 22.97 13.32
C PRO A 14 3.18 22.86 14.62
N GLN A 15 3.67 23.99 15.14
CA GLN A 15 4.41 24.07 16.40
C GLN A 15 3.55 23.70 17.62
N ARG A 16 2.22 23.92 17.58
CA ARG A 16 1.31 23.46 18.63
C ARG A 16 1.02 21.97 18.54
N MET A 17 0.91 21.42 17.32
CA MET A 17 0.77 19.97 17.11
C MET A 17 2.02 19.21 17.58
N ASP A 18 3.22 19.73 17.29
CA ASP A 18 4.50 19.13 17.72
C ASP A 18 4.69 19.11 19.24
N ARG A 19 4.01 20.00 19.97
CA ARG A 19 4.06 20.08 21.44
C ARG A 19 3.06 19.14 22.12
N LEU A 20 2.16 18.50 21.37
CA LEU A 20 1.17 17.61 21.97
C LEU A 20 1.86 16.34 22.50
N PRO A 21 1.59 15.95 23.76
CA PRO A 21 2.09 14.70 24.28
C PRO A 21 1.49 13.53 23.50
N TRP A 22 2.23 12.41 23.46
CA TRP A 22 1.81 11.22 22.75
C TRP A 22 0.48 10.69 23.31
N ALA A 23 -0.61 10.94 22.58
CA ALA A 23 -1.95 10.48 22.95
C ALA A 23 -2.27 9.10 22.37
N ARG A 24 -3.31 8.45 22.93
CA ARG A 24 -3.89 7.19 22.43
C ARG A 24 -4.31 7.24 20.95
N TRP A 25 -4.59 8.42 20.43
CA TRP A 25 -4.91 8.60 19.01
C TRP A 25 -3.73 8.28 18.09
N HIS A 26 -2.49 8.67 18.44
CA HIS A 26 -1.30 8.34 17.65
C HIS A 26 -1.11 6.82 17.57
N TRP A 27 -1.34 6.09 18.67
CA TRP A 27 -1.30 4.62 18.65
C TRP A 27 -2.32 4.01 17.69
N ARG A 28 -3.50 4.61 17.50
CA ARG A 28 -4.46 4.13 16.49
C ARG A 28 -3.97 4.39 15.07
N VAL A 29 -3.33 5.54 14.83
CA VAL A 29 -2.71 5.88 13.53
C VAL A 29 -1.59 4.88 13.22
N VAL A 30 -0.68 4.67 14.17
CA VAL A 30 0.42 3.69 14.03
C VAL A 30 -0.12 2.28 13.79
N GLY A 31 -1.13 1.87 14.53
CA GLY A 31 -1.76 0.57 14.34
C GLY A 31 -2.42 0.42 12.96
N ALA A 32 -3.18 1.43 12.51
CA ALA A 32 -3.84 1.40 11.21
C ALA A 32 -2.82 1.35 10.06
N LEU A 33 -1.81 2.22 10.09
CA LEU A 33 -0.76 2.28 9.07
C LEU A 33 0.12 1.02 9.09
N GLY A 34 0.47 0.52 10.27
CA GLY A 34 1.25 -0.70 10.41
C GLY A 34 0.50 -1.95 9.94
N ILE A 35 -0.81 -2.05 10.17
CA ILE A 35 -1.62 -3.16 9.65
C ILE A 35 -1.63 -3.12 8.11
N THR A 36 -1.82 -1.94 7.51
CA THR A 36 -1.72 -1.81 6.05
C THR A 36 -0.37 -2.31 5.55
N TRP A 37 0.74 -1.77 6.07
CA TRP A 37 2.08 -2.13 5.62
C TRP A 37 2.37 -3.63 5.77
N LEU A 38 1.87 -4.23 6.85
CA LEU A 38 1.93 -5.67 7.08
C LEU A 38 1.17 -6.45 6.01
N LEU A 39 -0.05 -6.02 5.67
CA LEU A 39 -0.85 -6.66 4.61
C LEU A 39 -0.16 -6.56 3.25
N ASP A 40 0.46 -5.43 2.95
CA ASP A 40 1.20 -5.24 1.68
C ASP A 40 2.41 -6.15 1.59
N GLY A 41 3.19 -6.27 2.68
CA GLY A 41 4.30 -7.22 2.75
C GLY A 41 3.83 -8.67 2.56
N LEU A 42 2.70 -9.02 3.16
CA LEU A 42 2.08 -10.34 3.02
C LEU A 42 1.64 -10.62 1.58
N GLU A 43 0.96 -9.67 0.94
CA GLU A 43 0.49 -9.81 -0.44
C GLU A 43 1.66 -10.00 -1.41
N VAL A 44 2.68 -9.14 -1.34
CA VAL A 44 3.84 -9.20 -2.24
C VAL A 44 4.57 -10.53 -2.08
N SER A 45 4.74 -11.02 -0.85
CA SER A 45 5.37 -12.33 -0.58
C SER A 45 4.57 -13.49 -1.17
N ILE A 46 3.24 -13.50 -0.97
CA ILE A 46 2.38 -14.56 -1.51
C ILE A 46 2.44 -14.52 -3.04
N VAL A 47 2.29 -13.36 -3.66
CA VAL A 47 2.33 -13.24 -5.12
C VAL A 47 3.66 -13.69 -5.71
N ALA A 48 4.79 -13.31 -5.08
CA ALA A 48 6.12 -13.72 -5.52
C ALA A 48 6.27 -15.27 -5.50
N SER A 49 5.67 -15.93 -4.51
CA SER A 49 5.73 -17.38 -4.39
C SER A 49 4.80 -18.15 -5.33
N LEU A 50 3.75 -17.51 -5.84
CA LEU A 50 2.76 -18.14 -6.72
C LEU A 50 3.27 -18.36 -8.14
N GLY A 51 4.39 -17.74 -8.53
CA GLY A 51 4.95 -17.83 -9.89
C GLY A 51 4.97 -19.25 -10.47
N PRO A 52 5.56 -20.26 -9.80
CA PRO A 52 5.55 -21.65 -10.28
C PRO A 52 4.15 -22.26 -10.38
N THR A 53 3.25 -21.91 -9.44
CA THR A 53 1.88 -22.43 -9.39
C THR A 53 1.05 -21.90 -10.56
N LEU A 54 1.27 -20.65 -10.96
CA LEU A 54 0.58 -20.06 -12.12
C LEU A 54 0.96 -20.73 -13.44
N THR A 55 2.14 -21.38 -13.51
CA THR A 55 2.58 -22.13 -14.68
C THR A 55 2.04 -23.57 -14.74
N HIS A 56 1.43 -24.07 -13.67
CA HIS A 56 0.88 -25.41 -13.66
C HIS A 56 -0.32 -25.54 -14.62
N PRO A 57 -0.46 -26.69 -15.32
CA PRO A 57 -1.57 -26.92 -16.25
C PRO A 57 -2.96 -26.86 -15.61
N ASP A 58 -3.06 -27.22 -14.32
CA ASP A 58 -4.31 -27.22 -13.55
C ASP A 58 -4.69 -25.82 -13.01
N ALA A 59 -3.81 -24.83 -13.19
CA ALA A 59 -4.04 -23.44 -12.82
C ALA A 59 -4.33 -22.59 -14.07
N LEU A 60 -3.69 -21.43 -14.21
CA LEU A 60 -3.83 -20.56 -15.38
C LEU A 60 -2.94 -20.98 -16.56
N HIS A 61 -2.08 -21.98 -16.37
CA HIS A 61 -1.17 -22.53 -17.39
C HIS A 61 -0.34 -21.45 -18.11
N LEU A 62 0.16 -20.48 -17.36
CA LEU A 62 0.91 -19.36 -17.89
C LEU A 62 2.35 -19.76 -18.25
N THR A 63 2.90 -19.13 -19.27
CA THR A 63 4.34 -19.17 -19.56
C THR A 63 5.13 -18.30 -18.57
N GLN A 64 6.42 -18.56 -18.40
CA GLN A 64 7.28 -17.71 -17.54
C GLN A 64 7.30 -16.24 -17.99
N SER A 65 7.26 -16.01 -19.30
CA SER A 65 7.15 -14.65 -19.87
C SER A 65 5.86 -13.96 -19.47
N GLU A 66 4.74 -14.67 -19.45
CA GLU A 66 3.45 -14.12 -19.06
C GLU A 66 3.39 -13.83 -17.55
N VAL A 67 3.99 -14.68 -16.72
CA VAL A 67 4.15 -14.38 -15.29
C VAL A 67 4.94 -13.07 -15.10
N GLY A 68 6.05 -12.90 -15.84
CA GLY A 68 6.81 -11.63 -15.83
C GLY A 68 5.99 -10.43 -16.31
N LEU A 69 5.13 -10.63 -17.31
CA LEU A 69 4.23 -9.60 -17.81
C LEU A 69 3.19 -9.19 -16.76
N THR A 70 2.66 -10.13 -15.97
CA THR A 70 1.73 -9.83 -14.88
C THR A 70 2.37 -9.01 -13.77
N ALA A 71 3.62 -9.31 -13.40
CA ALA A 71 4.40 -8.50 -12.47
C ALA A 71 4.65 -7.08 -13.02
N SER A 72 4.90 -6.98 -14.33
CA SER A 72 5.07 -5.69 -15.00
C SER A 72 3.78 -4.87 -15.00
N ALA A 73 2.62 -5.50 -15.22
CA ALA A 73 1.31 -4.86 -15.14
C ALA A 73 1.01 -4.35 -13.72
N TYR A 74 1.35 -5.14 -12.70
CA TYR A 74 1.27 -4.70 -11.30
C TYR A 74 2.10 -3.44 -11.06
N LEU A 75 3.39 -3.45 -11.46
CA LEU A 75 4.27 -2.28 -11.30
C LEU A 75 3.78 -1.06 -12.06
N ALA A 76 3.32 -1.23 -13.30
CA ALA A 76 2.73 -0.16 -14.10
C ALA A 76 1.48 0.42 -13.41
N GLY A 77 0.64 -0.45 -12.84
CA GLY A 77 -0.48 -0.08 -12.00
C GLY A 77 -0.04 0.75 -10.81
N SER A 78 0.98 0.31 -10.05
CA SER A 78 1.52 1.04 -8.91
C SER A 78 2.02 2.43 -9.25
N VAL A 79 2.76 2.57 -10.35
CA VAL A 79 3.24 3.89 -10.79
C VAL A 79 2.08 4.81 -11.18
N LEU A 80 1.14 4.32 -11.99
CA LEU A 80 -0.01 5.11 -12.43
C LEU A 80 -0.95 5.45 -11.26
N GLY A 81 -1.21 4.50 -10.38
CA GLY A 81 -2.01 4.68 -9.18
C GLY A 81 -1.38 5.69 -8.23
N ALA A 82 -0.08 5.61 -7.98
CA ALA A 82 0.64 6.59 -7.19
C ALA A 82 0.45 8.00 -7.78
N LEU A 83 0.66 8.20 -9.09
CA LEU A 83 0.52 9.53 -9.71
C LEU A 83 -0.92 10.05 -9.65
N VAL A 84 -1.90 9.23 -10.06
CA VAL A 84 -3.30 9.63 -10.16
C VAL A 84 -3.90 9.84 -8.77
N PHE A 85 -3.76 8.88 -7.87
CA PHE A 85 -4.36 8.98 -6.55
C PHE A 85 -3.65 9.98 -5.65
N SER A 86 -2.33 10.18 -5.77
CA SER A 86 -1.65 11.27 -5.02
C SER A 86 -2.20 12.63 -5.41
N TYR A 87 -2.32 12.89 -6.72
CA TYR A 87 -2.90 14.14 -7.21
C TYR A 87 -4.35 14.36 -6.72
N LEU A 88 -5.17 13.31 -6.75
CA LEU A 88 -6.56 13.38 -6.28
C LEU A 88 -6.66 13.57 -4.76
N THR A 89 -5.76 12.93 -4.01
CA THR A 89 -5.64 13.01 -2.56
C THR A 89 -5.35 14.44 -2.12
N ASP A 90 -4.44 15.13 -2.81
CA ASP A 90 -4.11 16.52 -2.51
C ASP A 90 -5.27 17.49 -2.80
N ARG A 91 -6.11 17.20 -3.79
CA ARG A 91 -7.19 18.10 -4.22
C ARG A 91 -8.51 17.88 -3.48
N GLN A 92 -8.84 16.64 -3.13
CA GLN A 92 -10.17 16.26 -2.64
C GLN A 92 -10.16 15.70 -1.20
N GLY A 93 -8.99 15.67 -0.57
CA GLY A 93 -8.82 15.32 0.84
C GLY A 93 -8.25 13.91 1.06
N ARG A 94 -7.25 13.84 1.92
CA ARG A 94 -6.45 12.64 2.20
C ARG A 94 -7.22 11.42 2.66
N LYS A 95 -8.01 11.58 3.73
CA LYS A 95 -8.70 10.47 4.37
C LYS A 95 -9.63 9.72 3.42
N LYS A 96 -10.32 10.45 2.53
CA LYS A 96 -11.28 9.86 1.58
C LYS A 96 -10.54 8.97 0.58
N TRP A 97 -9.50 9.50 -0.05
CA TRP A 97 -8.77 8.77 -1.08
C TRP A 97 -7.94 7.62 -0.53
N PHE A 98 -7.36 7.76 0.66
CA PHE A 98 -6.74 6.64 1.38
C PHE A 98 -7.70 5.45 1.56
N MET A 99 -8.93 5.70 2.01
CA MET A 99 -9.93 4.64 2.18
C MET A 99 -10.37 4.03 0.83
N ILE A 100 -10.42 4.82 -0.23
CA ILE A 100 -10.78 4.34 -1.58
C ILE A 100 -9.67 3.47 -2.15
N THR A 101 -8.41 3.88 -2.05
CA THR A 101 -7.26 3.11 -2.57
C THR A 101 -7.08 1.81 -1.79
N LEU A 102 -7.24 1.85 -0.46
CA LEU A 102 -7.24 0.65 0.39
C LEU A 102 -8.38 -0.31 0.01
N ALA A 103 -9.59 0.20 -0.20
CA ALA A 103 -10.72 -0.63 -0.63
C ALA A 103 -10.51 -1.22 -2.03
N LEU A 104 -9.97 -0.43 -2.96
CA LEU A 104 -9.61 -0.88 -4.32
C LEU A 104 -8.58 -2.00 -4.26
N TYR A 105 -7.51 -1.80 -3.48
CA TYR A 105 -6.46 -2.79 -3.25
C TYR A 105 -7.06 -4.09 -2.71
N LEU A 106 -7.74 -4.06 -1.56
CA LEU A 106 -8.30 -5.27 -0.93
C LEU A 106 -9.28 -6.01 -1.85
N ALA A 107 -10.16 -5.28 -2.53
CA ALA A 107 -11.11 -5.87 -3.47
C ALA A 107 -10.41 -6.49 -4.69
N ALA A 108 -9.43 -5.80 -5.27
CA ALA A 108 -8.67 -6.29 -6.42
C ALA A 108 -7.83 -7.53 -6.06
N THR A 109 -7.24 -7.57 -4.88
CA THR A 109 -6.50 -8.74 -4.37
C THR A 109 -7.41 -9.96 -4.28
N VAL A 110 -8.61 -9.80 -3.71
CA VAL A 110 -9.61 -10.89 -3.64
C VAL A 110 -10.06 -11.30 -5.03
N LEU A 111 -10.36 -10.34 -5.92
CA LEU A 111 -10.78 -10.64 -7.30
C LEU A 111 -9.70 -11.35 -8.10
N THR A 112 -8.42 -11.11 -7.80
CA THR A 112 -7.33 -11.82 -8.45
C THR A 112 -7.38 -13.33 -8.19
N ALA A 113 -7.89 -13.78 -7.04
CA ALA A 113 -8.08 -15.21 -6.77
C ALA A 113 -9.15 -15.86 -7.67
N PHE A 114 -10.03 -15.06 -8.28
CA PHE A 114 -11.10 -15.51 -9.18
C PHE A 114 -10.79 -15.28 -10.66
N SER A 115 -9.55 -14.92 -11.01
CA SER A 115 -9.15 -14.78 -12.42
C SER A 115 -9.23 -16.10 -13.16
N TRP A 116 -9.66 -16.07 -14.42
CA TRP A 116 -9.86 -17.26 -15.26
C TRP A 116 -8.94 -17.31 -16.48
N ASP A 117 -8.28 -16.21 -16.81
CA ASP A 117 -7.33 -16.11 -17.92
C ASP A 117 -6.21 -15.12 -17.57
N LEU A 118 -5.19 -15.05 -18.44
CA LEU A 118 -4.07 -14.13 -18.28
C LEU A 118 -4.52 -12.66 -18.22
N MET A 119 -5.45 -12.24 -19.08
CA MET A 119 -5.84 -10.83 -19.19
C MET A 119 -6.59 -10.33 -17.95
N SER A 120 -7.52 -11.15 -17.43
CA SER A 120 -8.24 -10.90 -16.18
C SER A 120 -7.28 -10.88 -14.99
N PHE A 121 -6.34 -11.82 -14.90
CA PHE A 121 -5.31 -11.82 -13.86
C PHE A 121 -4.41 -10.57 -13.94
N MET A 122 -3.94 -10.20 -15.14
CA MET A 122 -3.17 -8.97 -15.36
C MET A 122 -3.96 -7.72 -14.99
N PHE A 123 -5.24 -7.66 -15.34
CA PHE A 123 -6.11 -6.52 -15.03
C PHE A 123 -6.31 -6.36 -13.52
N PHE A 124 -6.63 -7.44 -12.81
CA PHE A 124 -6.76 -7.38 -11.35
C PHE A 124 -5.43 -7.06 -10.67
N ARG A 125 -4.30 -7.58 -11.18
CA ARG A 125 -2.96 -7.21 -10.69
C ARG A 125 -2.63 -5.74 -10.93
N PHE A 126 -3.00 -5.20 -12.08
CA PHE A 126 -2.86 -3.77 -12.36
C PHE A 126 -3.68 -2.94 -11.37
N LEU A 127 -4.93 -3.31 -11.09
CA LEU A 127 -5.78 -2.61 -10.12
C LEU A 127 -5.24 -2.72 -8.68
N THR A 128 -4.74 -3.89 -8.30
CA THR A 128 -4.07 -4.15 -7.01
C THR A 128 -2.88 -3.20 -6.86
N GLY A 129 -2.01 -3.18 -7.88
CA GLY A 129 -0.86 -2.28 -7.92
C GLY A 129 -1.28 -0.82 -7.82
N ALA A 130 -2.31 -0.40 -8.55
CA ALA A 130 -2.82 0.97 -8.53
C ALA A 130 -3.34 1.40 -7.15
N GLY A 131 -4.04 0.50 -6.43
CA GLY A 131 -4.46 0.73 -5.05
C GLY A 131 -3.27 0.93 -4.12
N ILE A 132 -2.31 0.00 -4.14
CA ILE A 132 -1.10 0.05 -3.31
C ILE A 132 -0.28 1.31 -3.59
N GLY A 133 -0.07 1.66 -4.86
CA GLY A 133 0.69 2.86 -5.23
C GLY A 133 0.08 4.16 -4.68
N GLY A 134 -1.25 4.29 -4.74
CA GLY A 134 -1.97 5.43 -4.17
C GLY A 134 -1.92 5.46 -2.64
N GLU A 135 -2.05 4.30 -2.00
CA GLU A 135 -1.94 4.14 -0.57
C GLU A 135 -0.54 4.51 -0.05
N TYR A 136 0.53 4.09 -0.75
CA TYR A 136 1.91 4.35 -0.33
C TYR A 136 2.22 5.84 -0.21
N ALA A 137 1.74 6.64 -1.17
CA ALA A 137 1.91 8.08 -1.13
C ALA A 137 1.13 8.73 0.03
N ALA A 138 -0.09 8.26 0.28
CA ALA A 138 -0.92 8.76 1.36
C ALA A 138 -0.36 8.42 2.76
N ILE A 139 0.23 7.24 2.94
CA ILE A 139 0.78 6.79 4.23
C ILE A 139 1.99 7.61 4.66
N ASN A 140 3.00 7.75 3.79
CA ASN A 140 4.20 8.52 4.11
C ASN A 140 3.82 9.95 4.53
N SER A 141 2.89 10.54 3.80
CA SER A 141 2.48 11.90 4.08
C SER A 141 1.55 12.01 5.30
N ALA A 142 0.76 10.98 5.64
CA ALA A 142 0.01 10.93 6.89
C ALA A 142 0.95 10.80 8.11
N ILE A 143 2.05 10.07 8.02
CA ILE A 143 3.08 10.02 9.07
C ILE A 143 3.65 11.42 9.29
N ASP A 144 4.01 12.12 8.22
CA ASP A 144 4.57 13.48 8.30
C ASP A 144 3.57 14.54 8.80
N GLU A 145 2.27 14.38 8.58
CA GLU A 145 1.27 15.35 9.05
C GLU A 145 0.77 15.07 10.47
N LEU A 146 0.65 13.81 10.84
CA LEU A 146 -0.05 13.38 12.06
C LEU A 146 0.90 13.08 13.22
N ILE A 147 2.18 12.81 12.95
CA ILE A 147 3.16 12.43 13.98
C ILE A 147 4.05 13.62 14.36
N PRO A 148 4.24 13.90 15.67
CA PRO A 148 5.13 14.97 16.13
C PRO A 148 6.56 14.78 15.64
N ALA A 149 7.21 15.86 15.18
CA ALA A 149 8.54 15.83 14.55
C ALA A 149 9.59 15.03 15.34
N ARG A 150 9.58 15.13 16.68
CA ARG A 150 10.51 14.42 17.58
C ARG A 150 10.41 12.90 17.50
N ASN A 151 9.23 12.36 17.18
CA ASN A 151 8.94 10.93 17.19
C ASN A 151 8.73 10.34 15.79
N ARG A 152 8.79 11.16 14.73
CA ARG A 152 8.55 10.73 13.34
C ARG A 152 9.44 9.58 12.93
N GLY A 153 10.76 9.70 13.13
CA GLY A 153 11.70 8.64 12.74
C GLY A 153 11.47 7.30 13.44
N HIS A 154 11.17 7.29 14.74
CA HIS A 154 10.86 6.05 15.46
C HIS A 154 9.54 5.42 15.01
N THR A 155 8.55 6.26 14.72
CA THR A 155 7.23 5.82 14.28
C THR A 155 7.29 5.26 12.87
N ASP A 156 8.00 5.95 11.98
CA ASP A 156 8.27 5.52 10.62
C ASP A 156 9.02 4.18 10.59
N LEU A 157 10.07 4.03 11.42
CA LEU A 157 10.79 2.75 11.54
C LEU A 157 9.87 1.62 12.05
N ALA A 158 9.00 1.90 13.03
CA ALA A 158 8.08 0.90 13.56
C ALA A 158 7.07 0.44 12.48
N ILE A 159 6.51 1.38 11.70
CA ILE A 159 5.57 1.08 10.62
C ILE A 159 6.29 0.33 9.49
N ASN A 160 7.43 0.83 9.01
CA ASN A 160 8.20 0.14 7.98
C ASN A 160 8.68 -1.25 8.42
N GLY A 161 8.96 -1.44 9.71
CA GLY A 161 9.27 -2.75 10.29
C GLY A 161 8.13 -3.77 10.16
N THR A 162 6.87 -3.33 10.20
CA THR A 162 5.72 -4.23 10.05
C THR A 162 5.59 -4.84 8.65
N TRP A 163 6.13 -4.19 7.63
CA TRP A 163 6.19 -4.76 6.27
C TRP A 163 7.01 -6.04 6.23
N TRP A 164 8.18 -6.05 6.89
CA TRP A 164 9.03 -7.25 6.99
C TRP A 164 8.35 -8.38 7.76
N LEU A 165 7.60 -8.04 8.81
CA LEU A 165 6.79 -9.02 9.54
C LEU A 165 5.69 -9.62 8.64
N GLY A 166 5.03 -8.78 7.84
CA GLY A 166 4.06 -9.20 6.83
C GLY A 166 4.68 -10.11 5.78
N SER A 167 5.83 -9.73 5.24
CA SER A 167 6.57 -10.50 4.25
C SER A 167 6.98 -11.88 4.78
N ALA A 168 7.49 -11.93 6.02
CA ALA A 168 7.82 -13.19 6.70
C ALA A 168 6.57 -14.06 6.94
N ALA A 169 5.47 -13.45 7.39
CA ALA A 169 4.20 -14.15 7.59
C ALA A 169 3.63 -14.69 6.27
N GLY A 170 3.71 -13.92 5.19
CA GLY A 170 3.29 -14.33 3.84
C GLY A 170 4.11 -15.50 3.32
N ALA A 171 5.42 -15.49 3.53
CA ALA A 171 6.30 -16.61 3.19
C ALA A 171 5.96 -17.88 3.99
N LEU A 172 5.70 -17.76 5.29
CA LEU A 172 5.30 -18.89 6.14
C LEU A 172 3.91 -19.44 5.76
N LEU A 173 2.94 -18.57 5.50
CA LEU A 173 1.60 -18.96 5.06
C LEU A 173 1.66 -19.68 3.72
N THR A 174 2.47 -19.17 2.79
CA THR A 174 2.74 -19.83 1.51
C THR A 174 3.29 -21.23 1.73
N LEU A 175 4.31 -21.40 2.59
CA LEU A 175 4.86 -22.71 2.88
C LEU A 175 3.82 -23.69 3.43
N LEU A 176 2.83 -23.21 4.19
CA LEU A 176 1.75 -24.06 4.69
C LEU A 176 0.72 -24.39 3.60
N LEU A 177 0.35 -23.41 2.76
CA LEU A 177 -0.70 -23.53 1.75
C LEU A 177 -0.25 -24.26 0.47
N LEU A 178 1.03 -24.11 0.09
CA LEU A 178 1.61 -24.70 -1.11
C LEU A 178 2.36 -26.01 -0.83
N ASN A 179 2.33 -26.53 0.40
CA ASN A 179 2.94 -27.82 0.70
C ASN A 179 2.02 -28.97 0.28
N PRO A 180 2.37 -29.76 -0.75
CA PRO A 180 1.57 -30.88 -1.22
C PRO A 180 1.56 -32.08 -0.25
N ALA A 181 2.31 -32.04 0.86
CA ALA A 181 2.24 -33.06 1.91
C ALA A 181 1.07 -32.83 2.90
N MET A 182 0.42 -31.67 2.84
CA MET A 182 -0.70 -31.31 3.71
C MET A 182 -2.08 -31.51 3.06
N PHE A 183 -2.14 -31.84 1.75
CA PHE A 183 -3.37 -32.07 0.98
C PHE A 183 -3.18 -33.16 -0.07
#